data_AF-Q9NJE6-F1
#
_entry.id   AF-Q9NJE6-F1
#
_cell.length_a   1.000
_cell.length_b   1.000
_cell.length_c   1.000
_cell.angle_alpha   90.00
_cell.angle_beta   90.00
_cell.angle_gamma   90.00
#
_symmetry.space_group_name_H-M   'P 1'
#
loop_
_entity.id
_entity.type
_entity.pdbx_description
1 polymer ?
#
loop_
_entity_poly.entity_id
_entity_poly.type
_entity_poly.pdbx_seq_one_letter_code
_entity_poly.pdbx_strand_id
1 'polypeptide(L)'
;MAQYQDEVILMAQYQDEVTLLARHETIAEFEGIQHIPCRFRTAECPDRCNHATDVAIFKVLEYTKYEKPGEYGDPKQEKIRVDIKKQIFNQDPKIQEFCKSHLEVGKKYRVCYDHLYVKQNGMNRPERPTTEVTPL
;
A
#
# COMPACT_ATOMS: atom_id res chain seq x y z
N MET A 1 32.54 -17.98 32.61
CA MET A 1 32.41 -17.63 31.18
C MET A 1 31.45 -18.57 30.45
N ALA A 2 30.28 -18.85 31.04
CA ALA A 2 29.28 -19.75 30.45
C ALA A 2 27.85 -19.18 30.54
N GLN A 3 27.71 -17.89 30.85
CA GLN A 3 26.40 -17.22 30.99
C GLN A 3 26.12 -16.23 29.85
N TYR A 4 27.07 -16.02 28.94
CA TYR A 4 26.96 -15.06 27.83
C TYR A 4 26.58 -15.70 26.48
N GLN A 5 26.42 -17.02 26.42
CA GLN A 5 26.05 -17.73 25.19
C GLN A 5 24.58 -18.16 25.14
N ASP A 6 23.87 -18.16 26.28
CA ASP A 6 22.44 -18.53 26.32
C ASP A 6 21.48 -17.35 26.07
N GLU A 7 21.92 -16.09 26.27
CA GLU A 7 21.09 -14.91 25.95
C GLU A 7 21.04 -14.60 24.45
N VAL A 8 21.97 -15.15 23.66
CA VAL A 8 22.04 -14.89 22.21
C VAL A 8 21.05 -15.76 21.41
N ILE A 9 20.37 -16.71 22.06
CA ILE A 9 19.49 -17.72 21.41
C ILE A 9 17.99 -17.39 21.58
N LEU A 10 17.63 -16.29 22.25
CA LEU A 10 16.22 -15.87 22.45
C LEU A 10 15.82 -14.61 21.68
N MET A 11 16.53 -14.28 20.59
CA MET A 11 16.12 -13.25 19.62
C MET A 11 15.94 -13.79 18.20
N ALA A 12 15.83 -15.12 18.06
CA ALA A 12 15.59 -15.76 16.78
C ALA A 12 14.11 -15.71 16.41
N GLN A 13 13.81 -14.82 15.45
CA GLN A 13 12.82 -15.01 14.38
C GLN A 13 11.35 -14.68 14.68
N TYR A 14 11.04 -13.40 14.88
CA TYR A 14 9.78 -12.87 14.32
C TYR A 14 9.99 -12.73 12.81
N GLN A 15 9.72 -13.81 12.08
CA GLN A 15 9.63 -13.74 10.63
C GLN A 15 8.31 -13.03 10.32
N ASP A 16 8.38 -11.91 9.59
CA ASP A 16 7.18 -11.24 9.11
C ASP A 16 6.35 -12.22 8.29
N GLU A 17 5.13 -12.52 8.74
CA GLU A 17 4.21 -13.37 7.97
C GLU A 17 3.40 -12.46 7.05
N VAL A 18 3.70 -12.52 5.75
CA VAL A 18 3.00 -11.77 4.72
C VAL A 18 2.18 -12.75 3.88
N THR A 19 0.86 -12.62 3.91
CA THR A 19 -0.07 -13.43 3.12
C THR A 19 -0.70 -12.59 2.02
N LEU A 20 -0.65 -13.05 0.77
CA LEU A 20 -1.38 -12.43 -0.33
C LEU A 20 -2.87 -12.78 -0.23
N LEU A 21 -3.72 -11.77 -0.07
CA LEU A 21 -5.18 -11.91 -0.03
C LEU A 21 -5.83 -11.68 -1.39
N ALA A 22 -5.34 -10.68 -2.14
CA ALA A 22 -5.78 -10.44 -3.51
C ALA A 22 -4.69 -9.76 -4.33
N ARG A 23 -4.66 -10.03 -5.64
CA ARG A 23 -3.82 -9.35 -6.62
C ARG A 23 -4.71 -8.66 -7.64
N HIS A 24 -4.41 -7.39 -7.90
CA HIS A 24 -5.16 -6.53 -8.80
C HIS A 24 -4.22 -5.98 -9.88
N GLU A 25 -4.53 -6.26 -11.14
CA GLU A 25 -3.87 -5.64 -12.29
C GLU A 25 -4.91 -4.93 -13.13
N THR A 26 -4.72 -3.64 -13.37
CA THR A 26 -5.72 -2.79 -14.02
C THR A 26 -5.12 -1.92 -15.10
N ILE A 27 -5.99 -1.51 -16.02
CA ILE A 27 -5.79 -0.33 -16.83
C ILE A 27 -6.69 0.76 -16.24
N ALA A 28 -6.10 1.89 -15.89
CA ALA A 28 -6.78 2.96 -15.19
C ALA A 28 -6.39 4.34 -15.74
N GLU A 29 -7.33 5.28 -15.70
CA GLU A 29 -7.11 6.66 -16.11
C GLU A 29 -6.73 7.51 -14.89
N PHE A 30 -5.67 8.32 -15.01
CA PHE A 30 -5.28 9.22 -13.94
C PHE A 30 -6.21 10.44 -13.87
N GLU A 31 -6.89 10.62 -12.73
CA GLU A 31 -7.83 11.73 -12.49
C GLU A 31 -7.15 12.95 -11.85
N GLY A 32 -5.97 12.78 -11.25
CA GLY A 32 -5.23 13.86 -10.59
C GLY A 32 -4.80 13.51 -9.16
N ILE A 33 -4.19 14.49 -8.50
CA ILE A 33 -3.78 14.38 -7.08
C ILE A 33 -4.86 15.02 -6.20
N GLN A 34 -5.26 14.31 -5.15
CA GLN A 34 -6.22 14.80 -4.16
C GLN A 34 -5.62 14.81 -2.76
N HIS A 35 -5.81 15.93 -2.04
CA HIS A 35 -5.55 16.00 -0.60
C HIS A 35 -6.68 15.33 0.19
N ILE A 36 -6.32 14.39 1.07
CA ILE A 36 -7.23 13.75 2.03
C ILE A 36 -6.96 14.36 3.42
N PRO A 37 -7.89 15.17 3.97
CA PRO A 37 -7.69 15.80 5.26
C PRO A 37 -7.79 14.78 6.41
N CYS A 38 -7.12 15.10 7.52
CA CYS A 38 -7.34 14.40 8.79
C CYS A 38 -8.81 14.58 9.23
N ARG A 39 -9.39 13.54 9.83
CA ARG A 39 -10.77 13.59 10.38
C ARG A 39 -10.83 14.06 11.84
N PHE A 40 -9.69 14.40 12.45
CA PHE A 40 -9.57 14.88 13.83
C PHE A 40 -10.21 13.96 14.89
N ARG A 41 -10.03 12.63 14.73
CA ARG A 41 -10.70 11.62 15.57
C ARG A 41 -9.83 10.99 16.66
N THR A 42 -8.60 11.46 16.85
CA THR A 42 -7.67 10.94 17.87
C THR A 42 -7.07 12.09 18.66
N ALA A 43 -6.58 11.80 19.87
CA ALA A 43 -6.00 12.80 20.78
C ALA A 43 -4.73 13.48 20.22
N GLU A 44 -4.08 12.86 19.25
CA GLU A 44 -2.86 13.38 18.60
C GLU A 44 -3.16 14.32 17.41
N CYS A 45 -4.43 14.50 17.05
CA CYS A 45 -4.82 15.45 16.03
C CYS A 45 -4.71 16.90 16.57
N PRO A 46 -4.40 17.91 15.73
CA PRO A 46 -4.16 17.83 14.29
C PRO A 46 -2.69 17.53 13.91
N ASP A 47 -1.73 18.02 14.70
CA ASP A 47 -0.34 18.18 14.24
C ASP A 47 0.56 16.98 14.47
N ARG A 48 0.14 16.00 15.29
CA ARG A 48 0.98 14.84 15.67
C ARG A 48 0.47 13.51 15.12
N CYS A 49 -0.72 13.47 14.56
CA CYS A 49 -1.37 12.23 14.13
C CYS A 49 -0.91 11.70 12.75
N ASN A 50 -0.26 12.53 11.94
CA ASN A 50 0.17 12.19 10.57
C ASN A 50 -0.93 11.50 9.72
N HIS A 51 -2.21 11.84 9.92
CA HIS A 51 -3.32 11.20 9.20
C HIS A 51 -3.58 11.80 7.84
N ALA A 52 -3.48 13.12 7.70
CA ALA A 52 -3.66 13.79 6.42
C ALA A 52 -2.64 13.28 5.39
N THR A 53 -3.04 13.14 4.13
CA THR A 53 -2.17 12.64 3.08
C THR A 53 -2.56 13.21 1.72
N ASP A 54 -1.72 13.01 0.71
CA ASP A 54 -2.05 13.29 -0.68
C ASP A 54 -2.02 11.97 -1.44
N VAL A 55 -2.97 11.78 -2.35
CA VAL A 55 -3.09 10.56 -3.14
C VAL A 55 -3.16 10.88 -4.62
N ALA A 56 -2.51 10.08 -5.45
CA ALA A 56 -2.79 9.98 -6.87
C ALA A 56 -4.04 9.13 -7.06
N ILE A 57 -5.05 9.65 -7.77
CA ILE A 57 -6.31 8.96 -8.01
C ILE A 57 -6.36 8.43 -9.43
N PHE A 58 -6.69 7.14 -9.54
CA PHE A 58 -6.90 6.48 -10.81
C PHE A 58 -8.32 5.92 -10.88
N LYS A 59 -9.04 6.21 -11.96
CA LYS A 59 -10.31 5.57 -12.29
C LYS A 59 -10.04 4.28 -13.03
N VAL A 60 -10.48 3.15 -12.46
CA VAL A 60 -10.30 1.84 -13.08
C VAL A 60 -11.19 1.76 -14.32
N LEU A 61 -10.58 1.50 -15.47
CA LEU A 61 -11.31 1.28 -16.72
C LEU A 61 -11.58 -0.20 -16.91
N GLU A 62 -10.57 -1.04 -16.63
CA GLU A 62 -10.71 -2.49 -16.67
C GLU A 62 -9.70 -3.21 -15.77
N TYR A 63 -10.02 -4.45 -15.44
CA TYR A 63 -9.12 -5.39 -14.76
C TYR A 63 -8.52 -6.33 -15.80
N THR A 64 -7.20 -6.26 -16.01
CA THR A 64 -6.48 -7.20 -16.86
C THR A 64 -6.24 -8.53 -16.13
N LYS A 65 -6.12 -8.49 -14.80
CA LYS A 65 -6.00 -9.68 -13.96
C LYS A 65 -6.60 -9.40 -12.58
N TYR A 66 -7.24 -10.40 -12.01
CA TYR A 66 -7.70 -10.36 -10.63
C TYR A 66 -7.65 -11.76 -10.02
N GLU A 67 -6.88 -11.91 -8.95
CA GLU A 67 -6.71 -13.18 -8.24
C GLU A 67 -7.07 -12.97 -6.78
N LYS A 68 -7.92 -13.85 -6.24
CA LYS A 68 -8.31 -13.87 -4.84
C LYS A 68 -8.26 -15.33 -4.35
N PRO A 69 -7.10 -15.80 -3.86
CA PRO A 69 -6.88 -17.22 -3.55
C PRO A 69 -7.71 -17.75 -2.38
N GLY A 70 -8.19 -16.87 -1.50
CA GLY A 70 -8.99 -17.25 -0.33
C GLY A 70 -10.31 -16.48 -0.20
N GLU A 71 -10.96 -16.63 0.95
CA GLU A 71 -12.21 -15.91 1.26
C GLU A 71 -11.99 -14.40 1.47
N TYR A 72 -10.83 -14.03 2.00
CA TYR A 72 -10.44 -12.66 2.31
C TYR A 72 -9.70 -12.00 1.13
N GLY A 73 -9.73 -10.67 1.09
CA GLY A 73 -9.17 -9.87 -0.01
C GLY A 73 -10.16 -8.83 -0.51
N ASP A 74 -9.63 -7.74 -1.07
CA ASP A 74 -10.48 -6.65 -1.55
C ASP A 74 -11.20 -7.09 -2.82
N PRO A 75 -12.49 -6.73 -2.99
CA PRO A 75 -13.14 -6.90 -4.27
C PRO A 75 -12.55 -5.93 -5.30
N LYS A 76 -12.90 -6.13 -6.58
CA LYS A 76 -12.62 -5.16 -7.63
C LYS A 76 -13.12 -3.77 -7.23
N GLN A 77 -12.32 -2.74 -7.48
CA GLN A 77 -12.57 -1.35 -7.13
C GLN A 77 -12.80 -0.52 -8.40
N GLU A 78 -13.59 0.55 -8.27
CA GLU A 78 -13.78 1.52 -9.36
C GLU A 78 -12.69 2.61 -9.35
N LYS A 79 -12.03 2.82 -8.20
CA LYS A 79 -10.96 3.80 -8.03
C LYS A 79 -9.80 3.22 -7.23
N ILE A 80 -8.58 3.52 -7.67
CA ILE A 80 -7.34 3.22 -6.96
C ILE A 80 -6.77 4.53 -6.44
N ARG A 81 -6.28 4.51 -5.20
CA ARG A 81 -5.61 5.65 -4.56
C ARG A 81 -4.21 5.22 -4.17
N VAL A 82 -3.21 5.87 -4.74
CA VAL A 82 -1.81 5.65 -4.39
C VAL A 82 -1.36 6.79 -3.48
N ASP A 83 -0.99 6.49 -2.24
CA ASP A 83 -0.45 7.49 -1.33
C ASP A 83 0.92 7.96 -1.84
N ILE A 84 1.07 9.28 -2.00
CA ILE A 84 2.31 9.90 -2.48
C ILE A 84 3.10 10.59 -1.36
N LYS A 85 2.57 10.69 -0.13
CA LYS A 85 3.28 11.27 1.01
C LYS A 85 3.90 10.21 1.92
N LYS A 86 3.24 9.07 2.07
CA LYS A 86 3.60 8.04 3.05
C LYS A 86 4.12 6.80 2.36
N GLN A 87 5.19 6.24 2.94
CA GLN A 87 5.70 4.95 2.55
C GLN A 87 4.74 3.84 3.00
N ILE A 88 4.23 3.09 2.03
CA ILE A 88 3.45 1.87 2.27
C ILE A 88 4.41 0.69 2.40
N PHE A 89 4.12 -0.23 3.32
CA PHE A 89 4.93 -1.43 3.50
C PHE A 89 4.97 -2.24 2.21
N ASN A 90 6.17 -2.70 1.83
CA ASN A 90 6.39 -3.53 0.62
C ASN A 90 6.04 -2.84 -0.72
N GLN A 91 5.99 -1.51 -0.76
CA GLN A 91 5.87 -0.72 -1.99
C GLN A 91 7.24 -0.15 -2.38
N ASP A 92 7.64 -0.24 -3.66
CA ASP A 92 8.86 0.41 -4.14
C ASP A 92 8.72 1.95 -4.01
N PRO A 93 9.65 2.65 -3.32
CA PRO A 93 9.62 4.11 -3.21
C PRO A 93 9.54 4.84 -4.55
N LYS A 94 10.10 4.26 -5.63
CA LYS A 94 10.05 4.82 -6.98
C LYS A 94 8.64 5.00 -7.51
N ILE A 95 7.68 4.20 -7.03
CA ILE A 95 6.27 4.34 -7.42
C ILE A 95 5.70 5.67 -6.93
N GLN A 96 6.05 6.11 -5.72
CA GLN A 96 5.61 7.41 -5.21
C GLN A 96 6.24 8.56 -5.99
N GLU A 97 7.55 8.45 -6.28
CA GLU A 97 8.26 9.43 -7.09
C GLU A 97 7.67 9.52 -8.51
N PHE A 98 7.38 8.37 -9.12
CA PHE A 98 6.71 8.31 -10.42
C PHE A 98 5.35 9.00 -10.37
N CYS A 99 4.53 8.69 -9.37
CA CYS A 99 3.21 9.27 -9.23
C CYS A 99 3.22 10.79 -9.02
N LYS A 100 4.29 11.35 -8.42
CA LYS A 100 4.44 12.79 -8.19
C LYS A 100 4.79 13.57 -9.46
N SER A 101 5.60 12.98 -10.34
CA SER A 101 6.34 13.75 -11.36
C SER A 101 6.00 13.38 -12.79
N HIS A 102 5.41 12.21 -13.03
CA HIS A 102 5.27 11.63 -14.38
C HIS A 102 3.83 11.30 -14.80
N LEU A 103 2.85 11.63 -13.95
CA LEU A 103 1.44 11.41 -14.27
C LEU A 103 0.83 12.62 -14.98
N GLU A 104 0.10 12.34 -16.04
CA GLU A 104 -0.65 13.31 -16.83
C GLU A 104 -2.15 13.00 -16.73
N VAL A 105 -2.96 13.99 -16.37
CA VAL A 105 -4.41 13.81 -16.19
C VAL A 105 -5.06 13.36 -17.49
N GLY A 106 -5.94 12.37 -17.41
CA GLY A 106 -6.63 11.77 -18.56
C GLY A 106 -5.79 10.74 -19.33
N LYS A 107 -4.50 10.57 -19.01
CA LYS A 107 -3.71 9.46 -19.56
C LYS A 107 -4.04 8.15 -18.85
N LYS A 108 -3.89 7.05 -19.59
CA LYS A 108 -4.08 5.70 -19.09
C LYS A 108 -2.75 5.12 -18.64
N TYR A 109 -2.82 4.39 -17.53
CA TYR A 109 -1.69 3.73 -16.91
C TYR A 109 -2.09 2.31 -16.57
N ARG A 110 -1.11 1.40 -16.63
CA ARG A 110 -1.20 0.13 -15.94
C ARG A 110 -0.96 0.40 -14.46
N VAL A 111 -1.91 0.02 -13.63
CA VAL A 111 -1.83 0.19 -12.17
C VAL A 111 -2.09 -1.17 -11.51
N CYS A 112 -1.07 -1.68 -10.83
CA CYS A 112 -1.13 -2.96 -10.14
C CYS A 112 -0.93 -2.76 -8.64
N TYR A 113 -1.67 -3.52 -7.84
CA TYR A 113 -1.49 -3.54 -6.39
C TYR A 113 -1.85 -4.92 -5.82
N ASP A 114 -1.26 -5.23 -4.67
CA ASP A 114 -1.61 -6.41 -3.89
C ASP A 114 -2.37 -5.97 -2.62
N HIS A 115 -3.32 -6.78 -2.17
CA HIS A 115 -3.86 -6.72 -0.81
C HIS A 115 -3.16 -7.80 0.00
N LEU A 116 -2.33 -7.37 0.94
CA LEU A 116 -1.55 -8.23 1.83
C LEU A 116 -2.15 -8.23 3.23
N TYR A 117 -2.07 -9.36 3.91
CA TYR A 117 -2.22 -9.42 5.36
C TYR A 117 -0.85 -9.60 5.98
N VAL A 118 -0.46 -8.66 6.83
CA VAL A 118 0.88 -8.63 7.44
C VAL A 118 0.75 -8.87 8.93
N LYS A 119 1.48 -9.87 9.44
CA LYS A 119 1.69 -10.10 10.88
C LYS A 119 3.15 -9.80 11.22
N GLN A 120 3.37 -8.74 11.99
CA GLN A 120 4.69 -8.26 12.36
C GLN A 120 4.64 -7.67 13.77
N ASN A 121 5.59 -8.04 14.64
CA ASN A 121 5.72 -7.50 16.00
C ASN A 121 4.42 -7.56 16.84
N GLY A 122 3.66 -8.66 16.72
CA GLY A 122 2.37 -8.83 17.41
C GLY A 122 1.23 -7.97 16.86
N MET A 123 1.46 -7.21 15.79
CA MET A 123 0.44 -6.44 15.08
C MET A 123 0.01 -7.16 13.81
N ASN A 124 -1.30 -7.18 13.57
CA ASN A 124 -1.88 -7.71 12.35
C ASN A 124 -2.62 -6.59 11.61
N ARG A 125 -2.30 -6.39 10.34
CA ARG A 125 -2.91 -5.32 9.56
C ARG A 125 -2.95 -5.63 8.06
N PRO A 126 -3.98 -5.13 7.35
CA PRO A 126 -3.98 -5.17 5.91
C PRO A 126 -3.02 -4.10 5.35
N GLU A 127 -2.27 -4.46 4.33
CA GLU A 127 -1.42 -3.56 3.56
C GLU A 127 -1.80 -3.61 2.08
N ARG A 128 -1.63 -2.47 1.40
CA ARG A 128 -2.03 -2.32 -0.01
C ARG A 128 -0.91 -1.69 -0.84
N PRO A 129 0.27 -2.34 -0.94
CA PRO A 129 1.34 -1.80 -1.77
C PRO A 129 0.91 -1.76 -3.23
N THR A 130 1.10 -0.60 -3.85
CA THR A 130 1.12 -0.52 -5.31
C THR A 130 2.40 -1.20 -5.78
N THR A 131 2.29 -2.12 -6.73
CA THR A 131 3.42 -2.91 -7.24
C THR A 131 3.89 -2.44 -8.60
N GLU A 132 3.03 -1.73 -9.34
CA GLU A 132 3.36 -1.17 -10.65
C GLU A 132 2.52 0.06 -10.94
N VAL A 133 3.16 1.10 -11.48
CA VAL A 133 2.50 2.21 -12.18
C VAL A 133 3.32 2.52 -13.42
N THR A 134 2.80 2.21 -14.60
CA THR A 134 3.52 2.37 -15.88
C THR A 134 2.58 2.95 -16.94
N PRO A 135 3.09 3.81 -17.85
CA PRO A 135 2.28 4.32 -18.96
C PRO A 135 1.89 3.19 -19.91
N LEU A 136 0.71 3.30 -20.52
CA LEU A 136 0.22 2.39 -21.57
C LEU A 136 0.58 2.86 -22.97
#